data_AF-A0A6L6QJ60-F1
#
_entry.id   AF-A0A6L6QJ60-F1
#
_cell.length_a   1.000
_cell.length_b   1.000
_cell.length_c   1.000
_cell.angle_alpha   90.00
_cell.angle_beta   90.00
_cell.angle_gamma   90.00
#
_symmetry.space_group_name_H-M   'P 1'
#
loop_
_entity.id
_entity.type
_entity.pdbx_description
1 polymer ?
#
loop_
_entity_poly.entity_id
_entity_poly.type
_entity_poly.pdbx_seq_one_letter_code
_entity_poly.pdbx_strand_id
1 'polypeptide(L)'
;MRYVVFLAAIAAQAAVAGPALETRAPTLAEQRSFQQFMQRSAPGAPLPALHAERAHGAKQWEVSASEDAPPVRLVLPLCRVTRTRYTLQADDSWRTDSSQHVWIHHTTSCGTPPAGMVELRAQLAEIDVLRLIQAEGEVLQKARLLMTGNTSCAPTRSRNFTLRSLGRSADGMYLLGYQSDIGSTAGITVRQTRGAELTAWNVACGK
;
A
#
# COMPACT_ATOMS: atom_id res chain seq x y z
N MET A 1 -36.16 -2.82 46.51
CA MET A 1 -35.08 -2.27 45.68
C MET A 1 -34.63 -3.37 44.72
N ARG A 2 -34.96 -3.27 43.43
CA ARG A 2 -34.58 -4.26 42.40
C ARG A 2 -33.47 -3.63 41.56
N TYR A 3 -32.28 -4.22 41.60
CA TYR A 3 -31.17 -3.84 40.72
C TYR A 3 -31.21 -4.71 39.47
N VAL A 4 -31.37 -4.07 38.31
CA VAL A 4 -31.25 -4.71 37.00
C VAL A 4 -29.81 -4.51 36.54
N VAL A 5 -29.04 -5.59 36.49
CA VAL A 5 -27.67 -5.58 35.96
C VAL A 5 -27.75 -5.84 34.46
N PHE A 6 -27.45 -4.81 33.66
CA PHE A 6 -27.26 -4.96 32.21
C PHE A 6 -25.85 -5.50 31.95
N LEU A 7 -25.74 -6.77 31.56
CA LEU A 7 -24.54 -7.36 31.01
C LEU A 7 -24.38 -6.89 29.55
N ALA A 8 -23.47 -5.95 29.31
CA ALA A 8 -23.07 -5.56 27.97
C ALA A 8 -22.17 -6.64 27.38
N ALA A 9 -22.66 -7.34 26.35
CA ALA A 9 -21.88 -8.28 25.56
C ALA A 9 -20.91 -7.50 24.66
N ILE A 10 -19.61 -7.55 24.96
CA ILE A 10 -18.56 -7.05 24.07
C ILE A 10 -18.36 -8.09 22.98
N ALA A 11 -18.94 -7.86 21.80
CA ALA A 11 -18.66 -8.64 20.61
C ALA A 11 -17.24 -8.28 20.11
N ALA A 12 -16.27 -9.13 20.46
CA ALA A 12 -14.94 -9.10 19.87
C ALA A 12 -15.06 -9.41 18.37
N GLN A 13 -14.90 -8.38 17.54
CA GLN A 13 -14.80 -8.54 16.09
C GLN A 13 -13.45 -9.18 15.79
N ALA A 14 -13.47 -10.49 15.51
CA ALA A 14 -12.34 -11.19 14.94
C ALA A 14 -12.02 -10.55 13.58
N ALA A 15 -10.90 -9.83 13.51
CA ALA A 15 -10.31 -9.41 12.25
C ALA A 15 -9.91 -10.68 11.49
N VAL A 16 -10.70 -11.04 10.47
CA VAL A 16 -10.34 -12.11 9.55
C VAL A 16 -9.16 -11.59 8.73
N ALA A 17 -7.96 -12.06 9.08
CA ALA A 17 -6.76 -11.86 8.29
C ALA A 17 -7.03 -12.41 6.88
N GLY A 18 -6.68 -11.65 5.85
CA GLY A 18 -6.73 -12.18 4.50
C GLY A 18 -5.78 -13.37 4.30
N PRO A 19 -5.81 -14.06 3.14
CA PRO A 19 -4.84 -15.07 2.73
C PRO A 19 -3.45 -14.61 3.12
N ALA A 20 -2.90 -15.28 4.12
CA ALA A 20 -1.58 -14.99 4.62
C ALA A 20 -0.59 -15.18 3.46
N LEU A 21 0.26 -14.19 3.24
CA LEU A 21 1.45 -14.38 2.43
C LEU A 21 2.23 -15.52 3.07
N GLU A 22 2.55 -16.53 2.26
CA GLU A 22 3.41 -17.60 2.72
C GLU A 22 4.83 -17.03 2.73
N THR A 23 5.51 -17.16 3.87
CA THR A 23 6.87 -16.67 4.05
C THR A 23 7.81 -17.84 4.30
N ARG A 24 9.04 -17.72 3.81
CA ARG A 24 10.13 -18.65 4.15
C ARG A 24 11.41 -17.88 4.44
N ALA A 25 12.34 -18.54 5.10
CA ALA A 25 13.70 -18.04 5.19
C ALA A 25 14.33 -18.01 3.78
N PRO A 26 15.06 -16.93 3.41
CA PRO A 26 15.91 -16.92 2.23
C PRO A 26 16.96 -18.03 2.30
N THR A 27 17.23 -18.69 1.18
CA THR A 27 18.27 -19.72 1.11
C THR A 27 19.66 -19.11 1.18
N LEU A 28 20.67 -19.92 1.50
CA LEU A 28 22.05 -19.47 1.53
C LEU A 28 22.54 -18.99 0.15
N ALA A 29 22.06 -19.59 -0.93
CA ALA A 29 22.39 -19.17 -2.29
C ALA A 29 21.84 -17.76 -2.59
N GLU A 30 20.58 -17.51 -2.23
CA GLU A 30 19.92 -16.20 -2.37
C GLU A 30 20.62 -15.11 -1.55
N GLN A 31 20.99 -15.43 -0.31
CA GLN A 31 21.71 -14.49 0.55
C GLN A 31 23.08 -14.11 -0.02
N ARG A 32 23.84 -15.11 -0.50
CA ARG A 32 25.15 -14.88 -1.12
C ARG A 32 25.05 -14.10 -2.42
N SER A 33 24.07 -14.42 -3.28
CA SER A 33 23.89 -13.71 -4.55
C SER A 33 23.53 -12.24 -4.31
N PHE A 34 22.66 -11.96 -3.33
CA PHE A 34 22.32 -10.59 -2.96
C PHE A 34 23.51 -9.82 -2.38
N GLN A 35 24.28 -10.44 -1.48
CA GLN A 35 25.48 -9.82 -0.92
C GLN A 35 26.49 -9.44 -2.01
N GLN A 36 26.73 -10.33 -2.98
CA GLN A 36 27.60 -10.06 -4.12
C GLN A 36 27.05 -8.95 -5.03
N PHE A 37 25.74 -8.89 -5.20
CA PHE A 37 25.09 -7.80 -5.91
C PHE A 37 25.33 -6.46 -5.19
N MET A 38 25.03 -6.38 -3.90
CA MET A 38 25.16 -5.14 -3.10
C MET A 38 26.61 -4.66 -2.98
N GLN A 39 27.59 -5.57 -2.88
CA GLN A 39 29.01 -5.22 -2.90
C GLN A 39 29.44 -4.50 -4.19
N ARG A 40 28.75 -4.76 -5.31
CA ARG A 40 29.03 -4.12 -6.61
C ARG A 40 28.22 -2.84 -6.82
N SER A 41 26.96 -2.82 -6.39
CA SER A 41 26.04 -1.70 -6.64
C SER A 41 26.12 -0.59 -5.60
N ALA A 42 26.35 -0.93 -4.33
CA ALA A 42 26.45 0.01 -3.22
C ALA A 42 27.53 -0.43 -2.20
N PRO A 43 28.83 -0.32 -2.57
CA PRO A 43 29.92 -0.76 -1.70
C PRO A 43 29.88 -0.06 -0.33
N GLY A 44 29.93 -0.84 0.75
CA GLY A 44 29.94 -0.32 2.12
C GLY A 44 28.58 0.07 2.70
N ALA A 45 27.50 -0.02 1.91
CA ALA A 45 26.14 0.13 2.43
C ALA A 45 25.77 -1.06 3.34
N PRO A 46 24.97 -0.84 4.40
CA PRO A 46 24.44 -1.93 5.20
C PRO A 46 23.57 -2.84 4.34
N LEU A 47 23.69 -4.15 4.50
CA LEU A 47 22.92 -5.11 3.71
C LEU A 47 21.46 -5.13 4.18
N PRO A 48 20.48 -4.78 3.32
CA PRO A 48 19.07 -4.84 3.70
C PRO A 48 18.62 -6.28 3.96
N ALA A 49 17.59 -6.44 4.80
CA ALA A 49 17.06 -7.76 5.10
C ALA A 49 16.37 -8.37 3.87
N LEU A 50 16.71 -9.63 3.57
CA LEU A 50 16.05 -10.41 2.53
C LEU A 50 14.81 -11.09 3.08
N HIS A 51 13.77 -11.11 2.25
CA HIS A 51 12.51 -11.77 2.50
C HIS A 51 12.15 -12.62 1.29
N ALA A 52 11.58 -13.80 1.53
CA ALA A 52 11.05 -14.67 0.49
C ALA A 52 9.57 -14.90 0.78
N GLU A 53 8.73 -14.41 -0.12
CA GLU A 53 7.28 -14.41 0.04
C GLU A 53 6.60 -14.97 -1.21
N ARG A 54 5.40 -15.52 -1.05
CA ARG A 54 4.53 -15.84 -2.17
C ARG A 54 3.07 -15.66 -1.80
N ALA A 55 2.26 -15.32 -2.78
CA ALA A 55 0.81 -15.40 -2.63
C ALA A 55 0.40 -16.85 -2.37
N HIS A 56 -0.65 -17.04 -1.57
CA HIS A 56 -1.16 -18.39 -1.28
C HIS A 56 -1.54 -19.13 -2.57
N GLY A 57 -1.02 -20.35 -2.74
CA GLY A 57 -1.21 -21.15 -3.95
C GLY A 57 -0.35 -20.74 -5.17
N ALA A 58 0.47 -19.70 -5.06
CA ALA A 58 1.44 -19.36 -6.10
C ALA A 58 2.59 -20.37 -6.12
N LYS A 59 3.07 -20.70 -7.33
CA LYS A 59 4.19 -21.65 -7.51
C LYS A 59 5.55 -21.00 -7.27
N GLN A 60 5.66 -19.71 -7.54
CA GLN A 60 6.93 -18.98 -7.51
C GLN A 60 7.08 -18.18 -6.22
N TRP A 61 8.27 -18.24 -5.65
CA TRP A 61 8.68 -17.38 -4.53
C TRP A 61 9.24 -16.08 -5.10
N GLU A 62 8.77 -14.95 -4.55
CA GLU A 62 9.39 -13.65 -4.77
C GLU A 62 10.41 -13.41 -3.66
N VAL A 63 11.68 -13.31 -4.05
CA VAL A 63 12.76 -12.98 -3.12
C VAL A 63 13.09 -11.50 -3.30
N SER A 64 12.91 -10.72 -2.25
CA SER A 64 13.15 -9.29 -2.30
C SER A 64 13.74 -8.73 -1.01
N ALA A 65 14.40 -7.60 -1.14
CA ALA A 65 14.90 -6.77 -0.06
C ALA A 65 14.42 -5.33 -0.29
N SER A 66 14.26 -4.55 0.77
CA SER A 66 13.89 -3.15 0.65
C SER A 66 14.68 -2.29 1.62
N GLU A 67 15.08 -1.12 1.15
CA GLU A 67 15.68 -0.08 1.98
C GLU A 67 14.94 1.23 1.78
N ASP A 68 14.84 1.99 2.86
CA ASP A 68 14.23 3.31 2.87
C ASP A 68 15.33 4.35 3.07
N ALA A 69 15.37 5.35 2.19
CA ALA A 69 16.20 6.53 2.38
C ALA A 69 15.78 7.31 3.65
N PRO A 70 16.60 8.23 4.17
CA PRO A 70 16.18 9.11 5.25
C PRO A 70 14.89 9.87 4.89
N PRO A 71 13.83 9.78 5.72
CA PRO A 71 12.58 10.48 5.48
C PRO A 71 12.71 12.00 5.43
N VAL A 72 12.01 12.62 4.49
CA VAL A 72 11.99 14.07 4.29
C VAL A 72 10.65 14.64 4.76
N ARG A 73 10.71 15.67 5.61
CA ARG A 73 9.55 16.45 6.03
C ARG A 73 9.12 17.42 4.92
N LEU A 74 7.84 17.42 4.60
CA LEU A 74 7.24 18.33 3.60
C LEU A 74 6.62 19.58 4.26
N VAL A 75 6.05 20.49 3.47
CA VAL A 75 5.47 21.74 4.01
C VAL A 75 4.18 21.46 4.79
N LEU A 76 3.25 20.75 4.15
CA LEU A 76 2.03 20.23 4.80
C LEU A 76 2.38 19.09 5.76
N PRO A 77 1.50 18.61 6.67
CA PRO A 77 1.78 17.51 7.63
C PRO A 77 1.96 16.14 6.95
N LEU A 78 2.92 16.07 6.04
CA LEU A 78 3.28 14.95 5.21
C LEU A 78 4.77 14.67 5.38
N CYS A 79 5.08 13.39 5.34
CA CYS A 79 6.43 12.88 5.23
C CYS A 79 6.55 12.11 3.94
N ARG A 80 7.74 12.14 3.34
CA ARG A 80 8.06 11.40 2.13
C ARG A 80 9.32 10.58 2.33
N VAL A 81 9.32 9.39 1.76
CA VAL A 81 10.51 8.53 1.70
C VAL A 81 10.65 7.94 0.31
N THR A 82 11.90 7.75 -0.12
CA THR A 82 12.21 6.94 -1.29
C THR A 82 12.50 5.53 -0.80
N ARG A 83 11.73 4.55 -1.28
CA ARG A 83 12.00 3.14 -1.03
C ARG A 83 12.69 2.56 -2.25
N THR A 84 13.81 1.92 -2.04
CA THR A 84 14.49 1.11 -3.06
C THR A 84 14.20 -0.35 -2.77
N ARG A 85 13.68 -1.07 -3.78
CA ARG A 85 13.36 -2.48 -3.72
C ARG A 85 14.30 -3.25 -4.65
N TYR A 86 14.88 -4.30 -4.12
CA TYR A 86 15.68 -5.26 -4.86
C TYR A 86 14.90 -6.55 -5.00
N THR A 87 14.70 -7.02 -6.23
CA THR A 87 13.92 -8.23 -6.49
C THR A 87 14.72 -9.20 -7.35
N LEU A 88 14.88 -10.42 -6.87
CA LEU A 88 15.52 -11.50 -7.63
C LEU A 88 14.62 -11.88 -8.82
N GLN A 89 15.22 -11.88 -10.00
CA GLN A 89 14.57 -12.25 -11.25
C GLN A 89 14.74 -13.74 -11.55
N ALA A 90 13.97 -14.25 -12.50
CA ALA A 90 14.01 -15.67 -12.88
C ALA A 90 15.34 -16.11 -13.54
N ASP A 91 16.17 -15.16 -14.00
CA ASP A 91 17.50 -15.37 -14.57
C ASP A 91 18.62 -15.22 -13.52
N ASP A 92 18.28 -15.28 -12.24
CA ASP A 92 19.16 -15.06 -11.08
C ASP A 92 19.81 -13.65 -11.03
N SER A 93 19.33 -12.70 -11.83
CA SER A 93 19.74 -11.30 -11.76
C SER A 93 18.92 -10.53 -10.73
N TRP A 94 19.48 -9.44 -10.19
CA TRP A 94 18.78 -8.54 -9.28
C TRP A 94 18.27 -7.32 -10.02
N ARG A 95 16.96 -7.07 -9.98
CA ARG A 95 16.35 -5.81 -10.42
C ARG A 95 16.31 -4.83 -9.26
N THR A 96 16.59 -3.56 -9.55
CA THR A 96 16.44 -2.45 -8.61
C THR A 96 15.34 -1.53 -9.10
N ASP A 97 14.35 -1.31 -8.26
CA ASP A 97 13.25 -0.38 -8.51
C ASP A 97 13.19 0.63 -7.36
N SER A 98 12.84 1.89 -7.66
CA SER A 98 12.67 2.92 -6.63
C SER A 98 11.30 3.56 -6.74
N SER A 99 10.65 3.76 -5.59
CA SER A 99 9.33 4.37 -5.52
C SER A 99 9.22 5.37 -4.37
N GLN A 100 8.42 6.40 -4.59
CA GLN A 100 8.15 7.43 -3.59
C GLN A 100 6.96 7.00 -2.75
N HIS A 101 7.07 7.15 -1.43
CA HIS A 101 5.97 6.89 -0.50
C HIS A 101 5.74 8.08 0.41
N VAL A 102 4.49 8.27 0.81
CA VAL A 102 4.06 9.38 1.66
C VAL A 102 3.11 8.92 2.76
N TRP A 103 3.13 9.64 3.88
CA TRP A 103 2.18 9.44 4.97
C TRP A 103 1.94 10.75 5.70
N ILE A 104 0.81 10.84 6.41
CA ILE A 104 0.49 11.98 7.26
C ILE A 104 1.23 11.83 8.58
N HIS A 105 1.93 12.88 8.99
CA HIS A 105 2.58 12.95 10.29
C HIS A 105 2.52 14.38 10.83
N HIS A 106 1.99 14.55 12.03
CA HIS A 106 1.70 15.86 12.61
C HIS A 106 2.86 16.48 13.40
N THR A 107 3.98 15.78 13.54
CA THR A 107 5.16 16.31 14.25
C THR A 107 6.16 16.97 13.30
N THR A 108 7.18 17.61 13.87
CA THR A 108 8.21 18.33 13.11
C THR A 108 9.24 17.39 12.45
N SER A 109 9.32 16.13 12.87
CA SER A 109 10.24 15.12 12.34
C SER A 109 9.48 13.89 11.86
N CYS A 110 9.90 13.26 10.77
CA CYS A 110 9.14 12.16 10.18
C CYS A 110 9.20 10.83 10.94
N GLY A 111 10.17 10.66 11.83
CA GLY A 111 10.37 9.39 12.55
C GLY A 111 10.60 8.21 11.59
N THR A 112 10.26 7.01 12.06
CA THR A 112 10.34 5.77 11.27
C THR A 112 9.17 5.67 10.29
N PRO A 113 9.40 5.36 9.00
CA PRO A 113 8.32 5.11 8.03
C PRO A 113 7.34 4.03 8.50
N PRO A 114 6.02 4.29 8.49
CA PRO A 114 5.02 3.30 8.86
C PRO A 114 4.76 2.29 7.72
N ALA A 115 4.33 1.07 8.06
CA ALA A 115 3.97 0.04 7.07
C ALA A 115 2.79 0.44 6.14
N GLY A 116 1.93 1.35 6.61
CA GLY A 116 0.76 1.87 5.90
C GLY A 116 1.01 3.10 5.03
N MET A 117 2.27 3.44 4.74
CA MET A 117 2.56 4.55 3.83
C MET A 117 2.03 4.30 2.42
N VAL A 118 1.69 5.38 1.72
CA VAL A 118 1.01 5.36 0.43
C VAL A 118 2.01 5.65 -0.69
N GLU A 119 2.09 4.77 -1.68
CA GLU A 119 2.96 4.93 -2.86
C GLU A 119 2.46 6.07 -3.76
N LEU A 120 3.35 6.95 -4.20
CA LEU A 120 3.07 7.95 -5.22
C LEU A 120 3.49 7.43 -6.60
N ARG A 121 2.50 7.12 -7.45
CA ARG A 121 2.68 6.65 -8.83
C ARG A 121 2.67 7.75 -9.88
N ALA A 122 2.41 8.99 -9.45
CA ALA A 122 2.53 10.19 -10.27
C ALA A 122 2.95 11.36 -9.37
N GLN A 123 3.54 12.38 -9.98
CA GLN A 123 3.81 13.63 -9.28
C GLN A 123 2.48 14.34 -8.98
N LEU A 124 2.17 14.53 -7.69
CA LEU A 124 0.99 15.24 -7.20
C LEU A 124 1.43 16.42 -6.35
N ALA A 125 0.63 17.50 -6.32
CA ALA A 125 0.90 18.60 -5.40
C ALA A 125 0.64 18.14 -3.95
N GLU A 126 1.44 18.63 -3.00
CA GLU A 126 1.33 18.19 -1.59
C GLU A 126 -0.08 18.37 -1.02
N ILE A 127 -0.76 19.45 -1.41
CA ILE A 127 -2.14 19.72 -0.98
C ILE A 127 -3.12 18.66 -1.48
N ASP A 128 -2.93 18.16 -2.70
CA ASP A 128 -3.77 17.11 -3.27
C ASP A 128 -3.47 15.77 -2.58
N VAL A 129 -2.19 15.46 -2.35
CA VAL A 129 -1.78 14.27 -1.60
C VAL A 129 -2.45 14.24 -0.23
N LEU A 130 -2.33 15.34 0.54
CA LEU A 130 -2.93 15.43 1.86
C LEU A 130 -4.46 15.22 1.80
N ARG A 131 -5.13 15.91 0.89
CA ARG A 131 -6.59 15.81 0.72
C ARG A 131 -7.04 14.40 0.34
N LEU A 132 -6.34 13.74 -0.58
CA LEU A 132 -6.69 12.41 -1.05
C LEU A 132 -6.50 11.35 0.04
N ILE A 133 -5.42 11.44 0.83
CA ILE A 133 -5.21 10.53 1.97
C ILE A 133 -6.30 10.76 3.03
N GLN A 134 -6.60 12.01 3.37
CA GLN A 134 -7.65 12.32 4.36
C GLN A 134 -9.05 11.88 3.92
N ALA A 135 -9.34 11.93 2.62
CA ALA A 135 -10.63 11.57 2.05
C ALA A 135 -10.76 10.08 1.67
N GLU A 136 -9.75 9.25 1.91
CA GLU A 136 -9.71 7.87 1.40
C GLU A 136 -10.98 7.07 1.77
N GLY A 137 -11.42 7.18 3.02
CA GLY A 137 -12.53 6.38 3.54
C GLY A 137 -13.86 6.82 2.92
N GLU A 138 -14.07 8.12 2.80
CA GLU A 138 -15.26 8.68 2.18
C GLU A 138 -15.32 8.32 0.68
N VAL A 139 -14.21 8.45 -0.03
CA VAL A 139 -14.11 8.09 -1.46
C VAL A 139 -14.40 6.60 -1.65
N LEU A 140 -13.81 5.74 -0.83
CA LEU A 140 -14.04 4.30 -0.90
C LEU A 140 -15.52 3.96 -0.64
N GLN A 141 -16.14 4.58 0.36
CA GLN A 141 -17.57 4.36 0.66
C GLN A 141 -18.46 4.76 -0.52
N LYS A 142 -18.24 5.93 -1.13
CA LYS A 142 -18.95 6.35 -2.34
C LYS A 142 -18.72 5.39 -3.50
N ALA A 143 -17.49 4.88 -3.66
CA ALA A 143 -17.14 3.94 -4.73
C ALA A 143 -17.79 2.56 -4.59
N ARG A 144 -18.20 2.11 -3.39
CA ARG A 144 -18.88 0.82 -3.20
C ARG A 144 -20.21 0.73 -3.98
N LEU A 145 -20.87 1.86 -4.21
CA LEU A 145 -22.05 1.93 -5.08
C LEU A 145 -21.68 1.63 -6.54
N LEU A 146 -20.58 2.20 -7.04
CA LEU A 146 -20.06 1.92 -8.38
C LEU A 146 -19.62 0.47 -8.53
N MET A 147 -19.00 -0.11 -7.49
CA MET A 147 -18.61 -1.53 -7.47
C MET A 147 -19.80 -2.47 -7.58
N THR A 148 -20.99 -2.06 -7.11
CA THR A 148 -22.20 -2.90 -7.15
C THR A 148 -22.69 -3.08 -8.59
N GLY A 149 -22.55 -2.06 -9.43
CA GLY A 149 -22.87 -2.10 -10.87
C GLY A 149 -21.76 -2.70 -11.74
N ASN A 150 -20.57 -2.98 -11.20
CA ASN A 150 -19.45 -3.52 -11.95
C ASN A 150 -19.22 -5.00 -11.61
N THR A 151 -19.52 -5.89 -12.55
CA THR A 151 -19.40 -7.34 -12.37
C THR A 151 -17.98 -7.80 -12.05
N SER A 152 -16.94 -7.09 -12.53
CA SER A 152 -15.54 -7.38 -12.18
C SER A 152 -15.22 -7.12 -10.70
N CYS A 153 -15.96 -6.22 -10.06
CA CYS A 153 -15.82 -5.89 -8.64
C CYS A 153 -16.70 -6.72 -7.72
N ALA A 154 -17.65 -7.50 -8.27
CA ALA A 154 -18.60 -8.27 -7.47
C ALA A 154 -17.95 -9.19 -6.40
N PRO A 155 -16.82 -9.88 -6.66
CA PRO A 155 -16.20 -10.76 -5.67
C PRO A 155 -15.54 -10.02 -4.49
N THR A 156 -15.21 -8.74 -4.67
CA THR A 156 -14.36 -7.98 -3.74
C THR A 156 -15.07 -6.78 -3.12
N ARG A 157 -16.25 -6.39 -3.62
CA ARG A 157 -16.97 -5.16 -3.19
C ARG A 157 -17.30 -5.05 -1.69
N SER A 158 -17.37 -6.17 -0.97
CA SER A 158 -17.63 -6.21 0.48
C SER A 158 -16.36 -6.34 1.32
N ARG A 159 -15.18 -6.42 0.69
CA ARG A 159 -13.92 -6.60 1.39
C ARG A 159 -13.48 -5.35 2.12
N ASN A 160 -12.54 -5.55 3.03
CA ASN A 160 -11.80 -4.47 3.66
C ASN A 160 -10.71 -4.05 2.70
N PHE A 161 -10.60 -2.75 2.45
CA PHE A 161 -9.61 -2.17 1.56
C PHE A 161 -8.76 -1.16 2.33
N THR A 162 -7.47 -1.14 2.03
CA THR A 162 -6.53 -0.14 2.53
C THR A 162 -5.95 0.61 1.33
N LEU A 163 -5.79 1.92 1.44
CA LEU A 163 -5.11 2.70 0.39
C LEU A 163 -3.64 2.31 0.33
N ARG A 164 -3.16 2.05 -0.89
CA ARG A 164 -1.77 1.65 -1.14
C ARG A 164 -1.07 2.60 -2.11
N SER A 165 -1.80 3.28 -2.98
CA SER A 165 -1.20 4.21 -3.92
C SER A 165 -2.10 5.40 -4.28
N LEU A 166 -1.44 6.49 -4.66
CA LEU A 166 -2.04 7.65 -5.32
C LEU A 166 -1.38 7.86 -6.67
N GLY A 167 -2.14 8.33 -7.65
CA GLY A 167 -1.61 8.66 -8.95
C GLY A 167 -2.60 9.43 -9.82
N ARG A 168 -2.41 9.30 -11.13
CA ARG A 168 -3.28 9.85 -12.16
C ARG A 168 -3.79 8.72 -13.06
N SER A 169 -5.04 8.81 -13.49
CA SER A 169 -5.54 7.96 -14.58
C SER A 169 -5.00 8.43 -15.93
N ALA A 170 -5.20 7.63 -16.98
CA ALA A 170 -4.87 8.03 -18.35
C ALA A 170 -5.56 9.34 -18.76
N ASP A 171 -6.77 9.59 -18.27
CA ASP A 171 -7.53 10.82 -18.49
C ASP A 171 -7.13 11.99 -17.58
N GLY A 172 -6.05 11.84 -16.78
CA GLY A 172 -5.55 12.88 -15.87
C GLY A 172 -6.36 13.09 -14.59
N MET A 173 -7.39 12.27 -14.33
CA MET A 173 -8.12 12.29 -13.06
C MET A 173 -7.23 11.74 -11.93
N TYR A 174 -7.53 12.09 -10.68
CA TYR A 174 -6.87 11.45 -9.54
C TYR A 174 -7.20 9.96 -9.51
N LEU A 175 -6.23 9.14 -9.12
CA LEU A 175 -6.41 7.70 -8.98
C LEU A 175 -5.98 7.27 -7.58
N LEU A 176 -6.88 6.63 -6.86
CA LEU A 176 -6.59 5.98 -5.57
C LEU A 176 -6.56 4.47 -5.79
N GLY A 177 -5.41 3.86 -5.54
CA GLY A 177 -5.24 2.42 -5.63
C GLY A 177 -5.35 1.78 -4.25
N TYR A 178 -6.31 0.89 -4.11
CA TYR A 178 -6.59 0.13 -2.89
C TYR A 178 -6.20 -1.33 -3.06
N GLN A 179 -5.83 -1.95 -1.94
CA GLN A 179 -5.64 -3.40 -1.84
C GLN A 179 -6.58 -3.96 -0.78
N SER A 180 -7.23 -5.06 -1.08
CA SER A 180 -8.09 -5.75 -0.13
C SER A 180 -7.29 -6.60 0.85
N ASP A 181 -7.92 -6.99 1.95
CA ASP A 181 -7.43 -8.04 2.84
C ASP A 181 -7.02 -9.30 2.06
N ILE A 182 -7.78 -9.69 1.04
CA ILE A 182 -7.51 -10.86 0.21
C ILE A 182 -6.55 -10.65 -0.98
N GLY A 183 -5.82 -9.54 -0.98
CA GLY A 183 -4.80 -9.25 -1.99
C GLY A 183 -5.32 -8.72 -3.32
N SER A 184 -6.65 -8.69 -3.53
CA SER A 184 -7.26 -8.10 -4.71
C SER A 184 -7.08 -6.58 -4.74
N THR A 185 -7.15 -5.98 -5.93
CA THR A 185 -6.92 -4.55 -6.12
C THR A 185 -8.18 -3.83 -6.57
N ALA A 186 -8.29 -2.55 -6.18
CA ALA A 186 -9.32 -1.64 -6.70
C ALA A 186 -8.69 -0.27 -7.02
N GLY A 187 -8.74 0.12 -8.28
CA GLY A 187 -8.39 1.47 -8.73
C GLY A 187 -9.64 2.33 -8.81
N ILE A 188 -9.71 3.40 -8.03
CA ILE A 188 -10.83 4.34 -8.02
C ILE A 188 -10.36 5.66 -8.61
N THR A 189 -10.94 6.06 -9.75
CA THR A 189 -10.71 7.39 -10.29
C THR A 189 -11.60 8.41 -9.58
N VAL A 190 -11.03 9.55 -9.22
CA VAL A 190 -11.69 10.59 -8.45
C VAL A 190 -11.71 11.89 -9.24
N ARG A 191 -12.89 12.48 -9.30
CA ARG A 191 -13.10 13.81 -9.85
C ARG A 191 -13.23 14.80 -8.70
N GLN A 192 -12.60 15.95 -8.86
CA GLN A 192 -12.87 17.10 -8.01
C GLN A 192 -14.07 17.85 -8.59
N THR A 193 -15.13 17.97 -7.80
CA THR A 193 -16.35 18.71 -8.18
C THR A 193 -16.27 20.15 -7.68
N ARG A 194 -17.26 20.98 -8.05
CA ARG A 194 -17.33 22.38 -7.59
C ARG A 194 -17.41 22.39 -6.06
N GLY A 195 -16.56 23.17 -5.41
CA GLY A 195 -16.48 23.23 -3.94
C GLY A 195 -15.40 22.34 -3.31
N ALA A 196 -14.50 21.77 -4.11
CA ALA A 196 -13.39 20.92 -3.67
C ALA A 196 -13.81 19.56 -3.05
N GLU A 197 -15.05 19.13 -3.23
CA GLU A 197 -15.48 17.78 -2.90
C GLU A 197 -14.81 16.76 -3.85
N LEU A 198 -14.37 15.64 -3.27
CA LEU A 198 -13.82 14.51 -3.99
C LEU A 198 -14.92 13.46 -4.22
N THR A 199 -15.25 13.20 -5.48
CA THR A 199 -16.30 12.25 -5.86
C THR A 199 -15.69 11.08 -6.63
N ALA A 200 -16.00 9.86 -6.19
CA ALA A 200 -15.66 8.65 -6.93
C ALA A 200 -16.38 8.65 -8.29
N TRP A 201 -15.62 8.47 -9.36
CA TRP A 201 -16.13 8.56 -10.74
C TRP A 201 -16.22 7.21 -11.44
N ASN A 202 -15.18 6.38 -11.29
CA ASN A 202 -15.11 5.05 -11.89
C ASN A 202 -14.30 4.12 -10.98
N VAL A 203 -14.51 2.81 -11.12
CA VAL A 203 -13.81 1.77 -10.39
C VAL A 203 -13.40 0.65 -11.33
N ALA A 204 -12.14 0.23 -11.21
CA ALA A 204 -11.61 -0.97 -11.86
C ALA A 204 -11.11 -1.92 -10.77
N CYS A 205 -11.56 -3.18 -10.80
CA CYS A 205 -11.13 -4.20 -9.85
C CYS A 205 -10.29 -5.26 -10.54
N GLY A 206 -9.21 -5.67 -9.87
CA GLY A 206 -8.29 -6.71 -10.33
C GLY A 206 -8.09 -7.77 -9.25
N LYS A 207 -7.56 -8.92 -9.66
CA LYS A 207 -7.06 -9.94 -8.73
C LYS A 207 -5.62 -9.62 -8.34
#